data_AF-A0A3P3E5Z2-F1
#
_entry.id   AF-A0A3P3E5Z2-F1
#
_cell.length_a   1.000
_cell.length_b   1.000
_cell.length_c   1.000
_cell.angle_alpha   90.00
_cell.angle_beta   90.00
_cell.angle_gamma   90.00
#
_symmetry.space_group_name_H-M   'P 1'
#
loop_
_entity.id
_entity.type
_entity.pdbx_description
1 polymer ?
#
loop_
_entity_poly.entity_id
_entity_poly.type
_entity_poly.pdbx_seq_one_letter_code
_entity_poly.pdbx_strand_id
1 'polypeptide(L)' 'MGMKNGRAGYSVYRSAQWQALRLQAKRRDGFKCTGCGASGRLEVHHKISVRQAPELAFDLGNVTCLCPTCHTKQT' A
#
# COMPACT_ATOMS: atom_id res chain seq x y z
N MET A 1 -1.75 -7.16 -30.97
CA MET A 1 -3.19 -7.19 -30.64
C MET A 1 -3.33 -6.96 -29.14
N GLY A 2 -4.01 -5.87 -28.75
CA GLY A 2 -3.86 -5.18 -27.46
C GLY A 2 -4.22 -5.97 -26.19
N MET A 3 -3.40 -5.78 -25.16
CA MET A 3 -3.64 -6.23 -23.80
C MET A 3 -4.81 -5.46 -23.20
N LYS A 4 -5.83 -6.22 -22.82
CA LYS A 4 -7.17 -5.75 -22.47
C LYS A 4 -7.18 -5.25 -21.04
N ASN A 5 -7.55 -3.98 -20.87
CA ASN A 5 -7.81 -3.30 -19.60
C ASN A 5 -8.69 -4.16 -18.66
N GLY A 6 -8.15 -4.64 -17.54
CA GLY A 6 -8.92 -5.44 -16.58
C GLY A 6 -8.41 -5.29 -15.15
N ARG A 7 -9.03 -4.40 -14.37
CA ARG A 7 -9.29 -4.45 -12.90
C ARG A 7 -8.25 -5.04 -11.92
N ALA A 8 -6.98 -5.21 -12.29
CA ALA A 8 -5.98 -5.98 -11.52
C ALA A 8 -5.70 -5.42 -10.12
N GLY A 9 -5.90 -4.11 -9.91
CA GLY A 9 -5.66 -3.49 -8.60
C GLY A 9 -6.67 -3.86 -7.51
N TYR A 10 -7.94 -4.12 -7.86
CA TYR A 10 -9.00 -4.24 -6.85
C TYR A 10 -8.98 -5.56 -6.07
N SER A 11 -8.53 -6.65 -6.72
CA SER A 11 -8.46 -7.97 -6.09
C SER A 11 -7.38 -8.02 -5.00
N VAL A 12 -6.26 -7.31 -5.19
CA VAL A 12 -5.18 -7.21 -4.20
C VAL A 12 -5.70 -6.71 -2.86
N TYR A 13 -6.46 -5.60 -2.85
CA TYR A 13 -6.96 -4.99 -1.61
C TYR A 13 -7.95 -5.88 -0.83
N ARG A 14 -8.60 -6.84 -1.49
CA ARG A 14 -9.55 -7.77 -0.87
C ARG A 14 -8.92 -9.09 -0.42
N SER A 15 -7.68 -9.36 -0.82
CA SER A 15 -7.00 -10.61 -0.48
C SER A 15 -6.62 -10.66 1.00
N ALA A 16 -6.63 -11.87 1.59
CA ALA A 16 -6.13 -12.09 2.95
C ALA A 16 -4.63 -11.75 3.07
N GLN A 17 -3.87 -11.99 2.00
CA GLN A 17 -2.45 -11.63 1.91
C GLN A 17 -2.22 -10.13 2.09
N TRP A 18 -3.07 -9.29 1.49
CA TRP A 18 -3.00 -7.84 1.69
C TRP A 18 -3.35 -7.42 3.12
N GLN A 19 -4.34 -8.05 3.75
CA GLN A 19 -4.66 -7.76 5.16
C GLN A 19 -3.49 -8.08 6.08
N ALA A 20 -2.83 -9.22 5.85
CA ALA A 20 -1.62 -9.60 6.58
C ALA A 20 -0.47 -8.62 6.33
N LEU A 21 -0.20 -8.27 5.07
CA LEU A 21 0.84 -7.31 4.70
C LEU A 21 0.58 -5.93 5.30
N ARG A 22 -0.67 -5.46 5.32
CA ARG A 22 -1.04 -4.19 5.94
C ARG A 22 -0.70 -4.16 7.42
N LEU A 23 -0.97 -5.24 8.13
CA LEU A 23 -0.63 -5.33 9.55
C LEU A 23 0.89 -5.39 9.73
N GLN A 24 1.61 -6.13 8.90
CA GLN A 24 3.08 -6.20 8.93
C GLN A 24 3.72 -4.83 8.67
N ALA A 25 3.24 -4.08 7.66
CA ALA A 25 3.71 -2.73 7.37
C ALA A 25 3.48 -1.79 8.56
N LYS A 26 2.29 -1.83 9.17
CA LYS A 26 1.97 -1.02 10.35
C LYS A 26 2.86 -1.37 11.55
N ARG A 27 3.12 -2.66 11.78
CA ARG A 27 4.02 -3.12 12.85
C ARG A 27 5.46 -2.65 12.61
N ARG A 28 5.97 -2.81 11.39
CA ARG A 28 7.31 -2.33 10.99
C ARG A 28 7.45 -0.83 11.22
N ASP A 29 6.43 -0.06 10.84
CA ASP A 29 6.43 1.41 10.95
C ASP A 29 6.02 1.89 12.35
N GLY A 30 5.92 0.99 13.34
CA GLY A 30 5.61 1.32 14.73
C GLY A 30 4.22 1.94 14.94
N PHE A 31 3.26 1.64 14.06
CA PHE A 31 1.94 2.27 13.99
C PHE A 31 2.02 3.80 13.88
N LYS A 32 3.01 4.29 13.13
CA LYS A 32 3.21 5.70 12.83
C LYS A 32 3.32 5.95 11.33
N CYS A 33 2.97 7.17 10.93
CA CYS A 33 3.20 7.66 9.58
C CYS A 33 4.72 7.74 9.32
N THR A 34 5.20 7.15 8.24
CA THR A 34 6.62 7.20 7.86
C THR A 34 7.05 8.59 7.38
N GLY A 35 6.11 9.42 6.93
CA GLY A 35 6.39 10.78 6.45
C GLY A 35 6.42 11.85 7.54
N CYS A 36 5.64 11.70 8.62
CA CYS A 36 5.53 12.75 9.66
C CYS A 36 5.52 12.23 11.10
N GLY A 37 5.56 10.92 11.33
CA GLY A 37 5.55 10.32 12.66
C GLY A 37 4.18 10.30 13.37
N ALA A 38 3.12 10.84 12.76
CA ALA A 38 1.79 10.85 13.35
C ALA A 38 1.26 9.44 13.60
N SER A 39 0.67 9.22 14.77
CA SER A 39 -0.09 8.01 15.12
C SER A 39 -1.58 8.22 14.91
N GLY A 40 -2.34 7.15 14.67
CA GLY A 40 -3.79 7.20 14.55
C GLY A 40 -4.29 6.50 13.28
N ARG A 41 -5.14 7.19 12.50
CA ARG A 41 -5.62 6.65 11.23
C ARG A 41 -4.45 6.58 10.25
N LEU A 42 -4.05 5.35 9.92
CA LEU A 42 -2.96 5.06 8.98
C LEU A 42 -3.44 4.20 7.83
N GLU A 43 -3.01 4.60 6.65
CA GLU A 43 -3.29 3.98 5.37
C GLU A 43 -1.99 3.42 4.79
N VAL A 44 -2.07 2.22 4.22
CA VAL A 44 -0.93 1.56 3.59
C VAL A 44 -1.00 1.83 2.10
N HIS A 45 0.01 2.52 1.59
CA HIS A 45 0.15 2.96 0.20
C HIS A 45 1.26 2.18 -0.52
N HIS A 46 1.04 1.86 -1.79
CA HIS A 46 2.03 1.23 -2.67
C HIS A 46 2.93 2.30 -3.28
N LYS A 47 4.25 2.18 -3.12
CA LYS A 47 5.25 3.09 -3.73
C LYS A 47 5.28 2.95 -5.26
N ILE A 48 5.25 1.70 -5.74
CA ILE A 48 5.09 1.35 -7.16
C ILE A 48 3.71 0.74 -7.31
N SER A 49 2.92 1.29 -8.23
CA SER A 49 1.55 0.85 -8.42
C SER A 49 1.48 -0.62 -8.84
N VAL A 50 0.47 -1.35 -8.34
CA VAL A 50 0.22 -2.76 -8.71
C VAL A 50 0.10 -2.97 -10.22
N ARG A 51 -0.31 -1.94 -10.96
CA ARG A 51 -0.41 -1.99 -12.44
C ARG A 51 0.96 -1.97 -13.11
N GLN A 52 1.92 -1.24 -12.53
CA GLN A 52 3.28 -1.12 -13.08
C GLN A 52 4.14 -2.31 -12.70
N ALA A 53 4.01 -2.81 -11.46
CA ALA A 53 4.78 -3.92 -10.96
C ALA A 53 3.88 -4.88 -10.16
N PRO A 54 3.13 -5.77 -10.83
CA PRO A 54 2.25 -6.72 -10.16
C PRO A 54 3.01 -7.71 -9.27
N GLU A 55 4.28 -8.02 -9.58
CA GLU A 55 5.11 -8.88 -8.74
C GLU A 55 5.45 -8.22 -7.39
N LEU A 56 5.45 -6.89 -7.31
CA LEU A 56 5.69 -6.13 -6.09
C LEU A 56 4.42 -5.81 -5.30
N ALA A 57 3.25 -6.32 -5.72
CA ALA A 57 1.97 -5.98 -5.10
C ALA A 57 1.88 -6.36 -3.62
N PHE A 58 2.62 -7.40 -3.22
CA PHE A 58 2.67 -7.92 -1.85
C PHE A 58 4.03 -7.77 -1.18
N ASP A 59 4.93 -6.99 -1.78
CA ASP A 59 6.25 -6.74 -1.22
C ASP A 59 6.17 -5.72 -0.08
N LEU A 60 6.78 -6.06 1.07
CA LEU A 60 6.79 -5.18 2.24
C LEU A 60 7.59 -3.89 1.99
N GLY A 61 8.66 -3.96 1.19
CA GLY A 61 9.46 -2.81 0.80
C GLY A 61 8.74 -1.86 -0.14
N ASN A 62 7.80 -2.37 -0.95
CA ASN A 62 6.96 -1.60 -1.84
C ASN A 62 5.76 -0.91 -1.15
N VAL A 63 5.56 -1.10 0.15
CA VAL A 63 4.47 -0.45 0.89
C VAL A 63 4.96 0.47 2.02
N THR A 64 4.18 1.52 2.29
CA THR A 64 4.47 2.52 3.33
C THR A 64 3.21 2.90 4.10
N CYS A 65 3.34 3.11 5.42
CA CYS A 65 2.25 3.61 6.26
C CYS A 65 2.23 5.14 6.28
N LEU A 66 1.11 5.74 5.90
CA LEU A 66 0.93 7.18 5.84
C LEU A 66 -0.35 7.58 6.58
N CYS A 67 -0.32 8.75 7.22
CA CYS A 67 -1.56 9.40 7.64
C CYS A 67 -2.29 10.00 6.42
N PRO A 68 -3.61 10.27 6.50
CA PRO A 68 -4.37 10.85 5.40
C PRO A 68 -3.71 12.10 4.81
N THR A 69 -3.19 12.98 5.68
CA THR A 69 -2.51 14.22 5.25
C THR A 69 -1.26 13.95 4.42
N CYS A 70 -0.42 12.99 4.81
CA CYS A 70 0.76 12.61 4.04
C CYS A 70 0.38 11.82 2.78
N HIS A 71 -0.67 11.02 2.86
CA HIS A 71 -1.16 10.22 1.74
C HIS A 71 -1.69 11.09 0.60
N THR A 72 -2.43 12.16 0.91
CA THR A 72 -2.88 13.16 -0.08
C THR A 72 -1.72 13.91 -0.75
N LYS A 73 -0.57 14.08 -0.08
CA LYS A 73 0.61 14.72 -0.68
C LYS A 73 1.38 13.81 -1.64
N GLN A 74 1.20 12.49 -1.52
CA GLN A 74 1.86 11.48 -2.35
C GLN A 74 0.97 10.91 -3.46
N THR A 75 -0.29 11.33 -3.51
CA THR A 75 -1.26 10.98 -4.56
C THR A 75 -1.36 12.12 -5.57
#